data_AF-A0A7K7DB27-F1
#
_entry.id   AF-A0A7K7DB27-F1
#
_cell.length_a   1.000
_cell.length_b   1.000
_cell.length_c   1.000
_cell.angle_alpha   90.00
_cell.angle_beta   90.00
_cell.angle_gamma   90.00
#
_symmetry.space_group_name_H-M   'P 1'
#
loop_
_entity.id
_entity.type
_entity.pdbx_description
1 polymer ?
#
loop_
_entity_poly.entity_id
_entity_poly.type
_entity_poly.pdbx_seq_one_letter_code
_entity_poly.pdbx_strand_id
1 'polypeptide(L)'
;ASIAAVVFGWIPDGHFSMDHAVLLCASSVATAFIASLVLGIIMIGVIIGSKKMGINPDNVATPIAASLGDLITLALLSGISWGLYKELESRAYVNPLVCAFFLSLLPIWIIIARRNSATREVLYSGWEPVIIAMAISSVGGLILDRTVSDPNFAGMAVFTPVINGVGGNLVAVQASRISTYLHMSGEPGEGPGTAPRKCPSPCSTFCSSDVNSRSARVLFLLVVPGHLVFLYTIHSMQGGHTTLTLIFIVFYMTAALLQVLILLYIADWMVHWMWGRHLDPDNFSIPYLTALGDLIGTGLLALSFHVLWLIGDRD
;
A
#
# COMPACT_ATOMS: atom_id res chain seq x y z
N ALA A 1 -1.52 -8.47 -11.18
CA ALA A 1 -2.61 -8.08 -10.27
C ALA A 1 -3.95 -8.59 -10.79
N SER A 2 -4.41 -8.15 -11.97
CA SER A 2 -5.74 -8.48 -12.50
C SER A 2 -5.94 -9.98 -12.74
N ILE A 3 -4.94 -10.69 -13.25
CA ILE A 3 -4.99 -12.17 -13.37
C ILE A 3 -5.11 -12.83 -11.99
N ALA A 4 -4.32 -12.38 -11.01
CA ALA A 4 -4.39 -12.90 -9.64
C ALA A 4 -5.77 -12.63 -9.01
N ALA A 5 -6.32 -11.43 -9.19
CA ALA A 5 -7.66 -11.08 -8.72
C ALA A 5 -8.74 -11.97 -9.35
N VAL A 6 -8.65 -12.26 -10.65
CA VAL A 6 -9.57 -13.16 -11.34
C VAL A 6 -9.44 -14.60 -10.84
N VAL A 7 -8.21 -15.10 -10.65
CA VAL A 7 -7.96 -16.45 -10.11
C VAL A 7 -8.45 -16.57 -8.66
N PHE A 8 -8.16 -15.58 -7.82
CA PHE A 8 -8.56 -15.59 -6.42
C PHE A 8 -10.06 -15.36 -6.23
N GLY A 9 -10.73 -14.60 -7.10
CA GLY A 9 -12.20 -14.48 -7.08
C GLY A 9 -12.91 -15.74 -7.60
N TRP A 10 -12.26 -16.52 -8.48
CA TRP A 10 -12.82 -17.79 -8.95
C TRP A 10 -12.82 -18.90 -7.88
N ILE A 11 -11.82 -18.93 -7.00
CA ILE A 11 -11.67 -19.98 -5.96
C ILE A 11 -12.87 -20.03 -4.97
N PRO A 12 -13.40 -18.89 -4.47
CA PRO A 12 -14.64 -18.83 -3.67
C PRO A 12 -15.92 -19.09 -4.47
N ASP A 13 -16.11 -18.39 -5.59
CA ASP A 13 -17.45 -18.20 -6.17
C ASP A 13 -17.74 -19.13 -7.36
N GLY A 14 -16.72 -19.73 -7.98
CA GLY A 14 -16.85 -20.66 -9.10
C GLY A 14 -17.37 -20.06 -10.42
N HIS A 15 -17.86 -18.81 -10.42
CA HIS A 15 -18.36 -18.12 -11.61
C HIS A 15 -17.24 -17.32 -12.29
N PHE A 16 -16.98 -17.64 -13.57
CA PHE A 16 -15.97 -16.96 -14.37
C PHE A 16 -16.65 -16.25 -15.56
N SER A 17 -16.59 -14.92 -15.59
CA SER A 17 -17.06 -14.13 -16.75
C SER A 17 -15.86 -13.48 -17.46
N MET A 18 -15.65 -13.87 -18.72
CA MET A 18 -14.55 -13.34 -19.55
C MET A 18 -14.67 -11.82 -19.71
N ASP A 19 -15.88 -11.29 -19.85
CA ASP A 19 -16.12 -9.87 -20.08
C ASP A 19 -15.69 -9.00 -18.88
N HIS A 20 -15.97 -9.44 -17.64
CA HIS A 20 -15.54 -8.73 -16.44
C HIS A 20 -14.03 -8.90 -16.19
N ALA A 21 -13.46 -10.05 -16.54
CA ALA A 21 -12.01 -10.26 -16.46
C ALA A 21 -11.25 -9.32 -17.41
N VAL A 22 -11.73 -9.16 -18.65
CA VAL A 22 -11.15 -8.25 -19.63
C VAL A 22 -11.38 -6.79 -19.24
N LEU A 23 -12.56 -6.45 -18.71
CA LEU A 23 -12.84 -5.12 -18.14
C LEU A 23 -11.83 -4.76 -17.03
N LEU A 24 -11.63 -5.66 -16.06
CA LEU A 24 -10.70 -5.45 -14.95
C LEU A 24 -9.26 -5.30 -15.46
N CYS A 25 -8.87 -6.09 -16.47
CA CYS A 25 -7.56 -5.94 -17.11
C CYS A 25 -7.43 -4.57 -17.80
N ALA A 26 -8.43 -4.16 -18.57
CA ALA A 26 -8.40 -2.89 -19.31
C ALA A 26 -8.36 -1.69 -18.38
N SER A 27 -9.20 -1.67 -17.35
CA SER A 27 -9.24 -0.58 -16.39
C SER A 27 -7.95 -0.52 -15.56
N SER A 28 -7.43 -1.67 -15.11
CA SER A 28 -6.19 -1.71 -14.31
C SER A 28 -4.95 -1.26 -15.11
N VAL A 29 -4.77 -1.72 -16.35
CA VAL A 29 -3.61 -1.34 -17.17
C VAL A 29 -3.69 0.14 -17.57
N ALA A 30 -4.87 0.62 -17.99
CA ALA A 30 -5.07 2.03 -18.31
C ALA A 30 -4.83 2.93 -17.10
N THR A 31 -5.37 2.56 -15.94
CA THR A 31 -5.17 3.27 -14.68
C THR A 31 -3.70 3.30 -14.29
N ALA A 32 -3.02 2.15 -14.31
CA ALA A 32 -1.61 2.05 -13.94
C ALA A 32 -0.75 2.97 -14.82
N PHE A 33 -1.03 3.03 -16.13
CA PHE A 33 -0.30 3.90 -17.05
C PHE A 33 -0.54 5.38 -16.76
N ILE A 34 -1.81 5.80 -16.69
CA ILE A 34 -2.17 7.22 -16.50
C ILE A 34 -1.75 7.70 -15.11
N ALA A 35 -1.99 6.91 -14.07
CA ALA A 35 -1.61 7.24 -12.70
C ALA A 35 -0.09 7.37 -12.56
N SER A 36 0.69 6.45 -13.14
CA SER A 36 2.15 6.52 -13.09
C SER A 36 2.69 7.76 -13.80
N LEU A 37 2.09 8.15 -14.93
CA LEU A 37 2.48 9.37 -15.64
C LEU A 37 2.19 10.63 -14.82
N VAL A 38 0.96 10.76 -14.29
CA VAL A 38 0.54 11.92 -13.50
C VAL A 38 1.36 12.01 -12.22
N LEU A 39 1.48 10.91 -11.48
CA LEU A 39 2.26 10.86 -10.24
C LEU A 39 3.74 11.15 -10.50
N GLY A 40 4.31 10.61 -11.57
CA GLY A 40 5.71 10.89 -11.96
C GLY A 40 5.98 12.37 -12.20
N ILE A 41 5.09 13.07 -12.92
CA ILE A 41 5.20 14.51 -13.16
C ILE A 41 5.13 15.29 -11.84
N ILE A 42 4.15 14.95 -10.98
CA ILE A 42 4.00 15.59 -9.67
C ILE A 42 5.26 15.37 -8.83
N MET A 43 5.78 14.15 -8.77
CA MET A 43 6.94 13.78 -7.98
C MET A 43 8.21 14.50 -8.42
N ILE A 44 8.44 14.64 -9.73
CA ILE A 44 9.55 15.45 -10.26
C ILE A 44 9.41 16.90 -9.75
N GLY A 45 8.21 17.48 -9.83
CA GLY A 45 7.93 18.82 -9.33
C GLY A 45 8.22 18.97 -7.83
N VAL A 46 7.75 18.03 -7.01
CA VAL A 46 7.97 18.04 -5.55
C VAL A 46 9.45 17.91 -5.20
N ILE A 47 10.18 17.02 -5.88
CA ILE A 47 11.62 16.81 -5.62
C ILE A 47 12.42 18.07 -5.97
N ILE A 48 12.20 18.64 -7.16
CA ILE A 48 12.88 19.86 -7.60
C ILE A 48 12.54 21.04 -6.67
N GLY A 49 11.26 21.18 -6.31
CA GLY A 49 10.79 22.22 -5.39
C GLY A 49 11.43 22.11 -4.01
N SER A 50 11.46 20.91 -3.44
CA SER A 50 12.07 20.63 -2.13
C SER A 50 13.56 20.98 -2.13
N LYS A 51 14.29 20.54 -3.16
CA LYS A 51 15.71 20.88 -3.33
C LYS A 51 15.94 22.39 -3.43
N LYS A 52 15.10 23.12 -4.16
CA LYS A 52 15.22 24.58 -4.30
C LYS A 52 14.98 25.32 -2.98
N MET A 53 14.17 24.75 -2.09
CA MET A 53 13.89 25.30 -0.75
C MET A 53 14.87 24.82 0.33
N GLY A 54 15.85 23.97 -0.01
CA GLY A 54 16.77 23.39 0.97
C GLY A 54 16.13 22.37 1.91
N ILE A 55 14.94 21.87 1.57
CA ILE A 55 14.22 20.86 2.35
C ILE A 55 14.62 19.48 1.79
N ASN A 56 14.90 18.52 2.66
CA ASN A 56 15.12 17.14 2.23
C ASN A 56 13.87 16.62 1.49
N PRO A 57 13.99 16.23 0.20
CA PRO A 57 12.86 15.76 -0.59
C PRO A 57 12.12 14.61 0.08
N ASP A 58 12.76 13.69 0.80
CA ASP A 58 12.08 12.53 1.40
C ASP A 58 11.07 12.91 2.49
N ASN A 59 11.25 14.09 3.11
CA ASN A 59 10.30 14.61 4.10
C ASN A 59 8.99 15.09 3.50
N VAL A 60 8.96 15.33 2.19
CA VAL A 60 7.83 15.95 1.48
C VAL A 60 7.36 15.03 0.35
N ALA A 61 8.28 14.59 -0.50
CA ALA A 61 8.07 13.70 -1.62
C ALA A 61 7.52 12.34 -1.18
N THR A 62 8.07 11.69 -0.14
CA THR A 62 7.58 10.35 0.27
C THR A 62 6.14 10.38 0.79
N PRO A 63 5.73 11.31 1.70
CA PRO A 63 4.33 11.43 2.10
C PRO A 63 3.38 11.82 0.95
N ILE A 64 3.83 12.69 0.05
CA ILE A 64 3.04 13.10 -1.12
C ILE A 64 2.88 11.95 -2.11
N ALA A 65 3.95 11.21 -2.40
CA ALA A 65 3.92 10.03 -3.27
C ALA A 65 2.93 8.99 -2.77
N ALA A 66 2.99 8.71 -1.46
CA ALA A 66 2.15 7.72 -0.81
C ALA A 66 0.67 8.15 -0.84
N SER A 67 0.36 9.36 -0.38
CA SER A 67 -1.03 9.84 -0.30
C SER A 67 -1.67 10.16 -1.66
N LEU A 68 -0.96 10.87 -2.56
CA LEU A 68 -1.50 11.16 -3.89
C LEU A 68 -1.50 9.92 -4.79
N GLY A 69 -0.55 9.00 -4.60
CA GLY A 69 -0.53 7.73 -5.31
C GLY A 69 -1.83 6.96 -5.10
N ASP A 70 -2.21 6.70 -3.85
CA ASP A 70 -3.45 6.00 -3.52
C ASP A 70 -4.69 6.75 -4.03
N LEU A 71 -4.76 8.07 -3.81
CA LEU A 71 -5.91 8.87 -4.24
C LEU A 71 -6.09 8.88 -5.75
N ILE A 72 -5.01 9.15 -6.50
CA ILE A 72 -5.05 9.25 -7.96
C ILE A 72 -5.36 7.88 -8.57
N THR A 73 -4.74 6.82 -8.08
CA THR A 73 -4.97 5.46 -8.58
C THR A 73 -6.42 5.02 -8.34
N LEU A 74 -6.97 5.20 -7.13
CA LEU A 74 -8.36 4.84 -6.82
C LEU A 74 -9.36 5.67 -7.61
N ALA A 75 -9.16 6.99 -7.71
CA ALA A 75 -10.04 7.88 -8.46
C ALA A 75 -10.06 7.53 -9.95
N LEU A 76 -8.88 7.31 -10.55
CA LEU A 76 -8.76 6.90 -11.94
C LEU A 76 -9.30 5.50 -12.16
N LEU A 77 -9.01 4.54 -11.28
CA LEU A 77 -9.53 3.18 -11.39
C LEU A 77 -11.05 3.17 -11.37
N SER A 78 -11.66 3.89 -10.42
CA SER A 78 -13.10 4.03 -10.31
C SER A 78 -13.70 4.67 -11.55
N GLY A 79 -13.14 5.80 -12.02
CA GLY A 79 -13.64 6.54 -13.18
C GLY A 79 -13.51 5.76 -14.49
N ILE A 80 -12.34 5.16 -14.74
CA ILE A 80 -12.07 4.35 -15.94
C ILE A 80 -12.91 3.08 -15.92
N SER A 81 -12.98 2.37 -14.78
CA SER A 81 -13.79 1.15 -14.67
C SER A 81 -15.26 1.45 -14.90
N TRP A 82 -15.80 2.53 -14.34
CA TRP A 82 -17.19 2.94 -14.57
C TRP A 82 -17.48 3.28 -16.04
N GLY A 83 -16.56 4.02 -16.69
CA GLY A 83 -16.70 4.36 -18.11
C GLY A 83 -16.68 3.13 -19.01
N LEU A 84 -15.73 2.21 -18.77
CA LEU A 84 -15.61 0.96 -19.53
C LEU A 84 -16.75 -0.03 -19.23
N TYR A 85 -17.27 -0.04 -17.99
CA TYR A 85 -18.40 -0.87 -17.60
C TYR A 85 -19.69 -0.47 -18.35
N LYS A 86 -19.93 0.83 -18.54
CA LYS A 86 -21.09 1.31 -19.32
C LYS A 86 -21.08 0.85 -20.77
N GLU A 87 -19.89 0.74 -21.36
CA GLU A 87 -19.73 0.29 -22.74
C GLU A 87 -19.73 -1.24 -22.87
N LEU A 88 -19.77 -1.99 -21.76
CA LEU A 88 -19.68 -3.44 -21.76
C LEU A 88 -20.84 -4.09 -22.54
N GLU A 89 -22.08 -3.63 -22.30
CA GLU A 89 -23.28 -4.18 -22.94
C GLU A 89 -23.44 -3.72 -24.40
N SER A 90 -23.04 -2.48 -24.73
CA SER A 90 -23.21 -1.93 -26.07
C SER A 90 -22.06 -2.28 -27.02
N ARG A 91 -20.81 -2.29 -26.52
CA ARG A 91 -19.58 -2.37 -27.31
C ARG A 91 -18.51 -3.19 -26.59
N ALA A 92 -18.74 -4.49 -26.47
CA ALA A 92 -17.82 -5.43 -25.80
C ALA A 92 -16.37 -5.41 -26.34
N TYR A 93 -16.13 -4.97 -27.58
CA TYR A 93 -14.79 -4.85 -28.17
C TYR A 93 -13.94 -3.69 -27.62
N VAL A 94 -14.54 -2.72 -26.91
CA VAL A 94 -13.82 -1.55 -26.38
C VAL A 94 -12.79 -1.97 -25.33
N ASN A 95 -13.15 -2.87 -24.40
CA ASN A 95 -12.24 -3.30 -23.33
C ASN A 95 -11.00 -4.05 -23.87
N PRO A 96 -11.13 -5.05 -24.76
CA PRO A 96 -9.99 -5.65 -25.45
C PRO A 96 -9.11 -4.63 -26.19
N LEU A 97 -9.71 -3.64 -26.85
CA LEU A 97 -8.98 -2.64 -27.63
C LEU A 97 -8.16 -1.70 -26.73
N VAL A 98 -8.72 -1.27 -25.61
CA VAL A 98 -8.01 -0.49 -24.59
C VAL A 98 -6.84 -1.29 -24.02
N CYS A 99 -7.07 -2.56 -23.65
CA CYS A 99 -6.01 -3.49 -23.25
C CYS A 99 -4.89 -3.57 -24.29
N ALA A 100 -5.25 -3.87 -25.55
CA ALA A 100 -4.29 -4.04 -26.64
C ALA A 100 -3.48 -2.76 -26.88
N PHE A 101 -4.11 -1.59 -26.82
CA PHE A 101 -3.43 -0.31 -26.96
C PHE A 101 -2.34 -0.14 -25.91
N PHE A 102 -2.65 -0.27 -24.61
CA PHE A 102 -1.63 -0.08 -23.57
C PHE A 102 -0.55 -1.16 -23.56
N LEU A 103 -0.92 -2.42 -23.86
CA LEU A 103 0.06 -3.50 -24.01
C LEU A 103 1.02 -3.25 -25.19
N SER A 104 0.53 -2.65 -26.28
CA SER A 104 1.37 -2.31 -27.44
C SER A 104 2.41 -1.22 -27.14
N LEU A 105 2.17 -0.38 -26.12
CA LEU A 105 3.12 0.64 -25.67
C LEU A 105 4.25 0.08 -24.80
N LEU A 106 4.04 -1.05 -24.12
CA LEU A 106 5.04 -1.68 -23.24
C LEU A 106 6.42 -1.88 -23.89
N PRO A 107 6.57 -2.47 -25.09
CA PRO A 107 7.89 -2.66 -25.69
C PRO A 107 8.65 -1.35 -25.90
N ILE A 108 7.94 -0.27 -26.24
CA ILE A 108 8.53 1.06 -26.42
C ILE A 108 9.14 1.54 -25.09
N TRP A 109 8.38 1.46 -24.00
CA TRP A 109 8.84 1.89 -22.68
C TRP A 109 9.94 1.00 -22.12
N ILE A 110 9.88 -0.32 -22.36
CA ILE A 110 10.96 -1.25 -21.98
C ILE A 110 12.27 -0.87 -22.69
N ILE A 111 12.23 -0.55 -23.99
CA ILE A 111 13.42 -0.14 -24.74
C ILE A 111 13.99 1.17 -24.17
N ILE A 112 13.13 2.14 -23.87
CA ILE A 112 13.55 3.42 -23.29
C ILE A 112 14.18 3.21 -21.90
N ALA A 113 13.52 2.45 -21.03
CA ALA A 113 14.00 2.17 -19.67
C ALA A 113 15.30 1.37 -19.64
N ARG A 114 15.52 0.45 -20.60
CA ARG A 114 16.78 -0.31 -20.71
C ARG A 114 17.97 0.55 -21.12
N ARG A 115 17.74 1.62 -21.89
CA ARG A 115 18.81 2.51 -22.37
C ARG A 115 19.37 3.42 -21.28
N ASN A 116 18.57 3.73 -20.26
CA ASN A 116 18.97 4.57 -19.14
C ASN A 116 19.50 3.69 -17.98
N SER A 117 20.75 3.91 -17.57
CA SER A 117 21.39 3.13 -16.50
C SER A 117 20.65 3.21 -15.16
N ALA A 118 20.05 4.36 -14.83
CA ALA A 118 19.33 4.57 -13.57
C ALA A 118 18.03 3.75 -13.49
N THR A 119 17.35 3.55 -14.62
CA THR A 119 16.09 2.80 -14.68
C THR A 119 16.29 1.33 -15.02
N ARG A 120 17.44 0.98 -15.59
CA ARG A 120 17.73 -0.38 -16.05
C ARG A 120 17.72 -1.38 -14.90
N GLU A 121 18.29 -1.00 -13.75
CA GLU A 121 18.33 -1.88 -12.58
C GLU A 121 16.92 -2.21 -12.09
N VAL A 122 16.10 -1.18 -11.81
CA VAL A 122 14.71 -1.31 -11.37
C VAL A 122 13.87 -2.15 -12.34
N LEU A 123 14.11 -2.04 -13.65
CA LEU A 123 13.41 -2.84 -14.65
C LEU A 123 13.65 -4.36 -14.51
N TYR A 124 14.81 -4.79 -14.01
CA TYR A 124 15.15 -6.20 -13.84
C TYR A 124 14.92 -6.70 -12.42
N SER A 125 15.30 -5.93 -11.40
CA SER A 125 15.19 -6.33 -9.99
C SER A 125 13.82 -6.04 -9.37
N GLY A 126 13.07 -5.07 -9.88
CA GLY A 126 11.81 -4.61 -9.29
C GLY A 126 10.64 -5.60 -9.37
N TRP A 127 10.74 -6.65 -10.19
CA TRP A 127 9.66 -7.63 -10.32
C TRP A 127 9.51 -8.54 -9.11
N GLU A 128 10.62 -8.95 -8.51
CA GLU A 128 10.63 -9.83 -7.34
C GLU A 128 9.84 -9.22 -6.17
N PRO A 129 10.14 -7.98 -5.69
CA PRO A 129 9.40 -7.41 -4.58
C PRO A 129 7.94 -7.14 -4.91
N VAL A 130 7.64 -6.72 -6.14
CA VAL A 130 6.26 -6.44 -6.57
C VAL A 130 5.41 -7.72 -6.64
N ILE A 131 5.95 -8.82 -7.17
CA ILE A 131 5.20 -10.08 -7.29
C ILE A 131 4.94 -10.70 -5.91
N ILE A 132 5.96 -10.72 -5.04
CA ILE A 132 5.81 -11.27 -3.68
C ILE A 132 4.86 -10.40 -2.85
N ALA A 133 4.98 -9.07 -2.92
CA ALA A 133 4.05 -8.14 -2.27
C ALA A 133 2.61 -8.37 -2.75
N MET A 134 2.41 -8.54 -4.06
CA MET A 134 1.10 -8.84 -4.63
C MET A 134 0.51 -10.14 -4.08
N ALA A 135 1.33 -11.20 -3.93
CA ALA A 135 0.88 -12.45 -3.35
C ALA A 135 0.43 -12.28 -1.89
N ILE A 136 1.22 -11.56 -1.07
CA ILE A 136 0.89 -11.28 0.34
C ILE A 136 -0.39 -10.45 0.45
N SER A 137 -0.48 -9.34 -0.28
CA SER A 137 -1.66 -8.45 -0.26
C SER A 137 -2.93 -9.17 -0.76
N SER A 138 -2.80 -10.10 -1.72
CA SER A 138 -3.92 -10.93 -2.19
C SER A 138 -4.51 -11.81 -1.08
N VAL A 139 -3.70 -12.29 -0.13
CA VAL A 139 -4.21 -13.03 1.03
C VAL A 139 -5.06 -12.11 1.92
N GLY A 140 -4.63 -10.86 2.12
CA GLY A 140 -5.43 -9.84 2.79
C GLY A 140 -6.75 -9.59 2.08
N GLY A 141 -6.71 -9.45 0.74
CA GLY A 141 -7.91 -9.31 -0.09
C GLY A 141 -8.88 -10.49 0.03
N LEU A 142 -8.39 -11.72 0.13
CA LEU A 142 -9.24 -12.91 0.35
C LEU A 142 -9.88 -12.91 1.74
N ILE A 143 -9.17 -12.46 2.79
CA ILE A 143 -9.75 -12.30 4.12
C ILE A 143 -10.89 -11.28 4.07
N LEU A 144 -10.68 -10.14 3.40
CA LEU A 144 -11.71 -9.13 3.22
C LEU A 144 -12.93 -9.70 2.50
N ASP A 145 -12.72 -10.33 1.35
CA ASP A 145 -13.78 -10.90 0.50
C ASP A 145 -14.65 -11.90 1.28
N ARG A 146 -13.99 -12.83 1.99
CA ARG A 146 -14.69 -13.83 2.81
C ARG A 146 -15.41 -13.23 4.00
N THR A 147 -14.91 -12.14 4.57
CA THR A 147 -15.55 -11.52 5.72
C THR A 147 -16.73 -10.65 5.29
N VAL A 148 -16.58 -9.85 4.23
CA VAL A 148 -17.64 -8.97 3.69
C VAL A 148 -18.75 -9.77 3.01
N SER A 149 -18.49 -11.02 2.60
CA SER A 149 -19.53 -11.95 2.12
C SER A 149 -20.61 -12.25 3.18
N ASP A 150 -20.30 -12.12 4.47
CA ASP A 150 -21.30 -12.16 5.53
C ASP A 150 -21.97 -10.77 5.66
N PRO A 151 -23.30 -10.67 5.52
CA PRO A 151 -24.02 -9.41 5.65
C PRO A 151 -23.76 -8.67 6.97
N ASN A 152 -23.45 -9.40 8.04
CA ASN A 152 -23.18 -8.82 9.36
C ASN A 152 -21.82 -8.09 9.42
N PHE A 153 -20.93 -8.30 8.45
CA PHE A 153 -19.60 -7.69 8.43
C PHE A 153 -19.36 -6.80 7.21
N ALA A 154 -20.40 -6.51 6.41
CA ALA A 154 -20.29 -5.69 5.21
C ALA A 154 -19.71 -4.28 5.47
N GLY A 155 -19.95 -3.72 6.67
CA GLY A 155 -19.42 -2.41 7.09
C GLY A 155 -17.88 -2.34 7.10
N MET A 156 -17.19 -3.48 7.19
CA MET A 156 -15.72 -3.57 7.17
C MET A 156 -15.09 -3.02 5.90
N ALA A 157 -15.77 -3.13 4.76
CA ALA A 157 -15.26 -2.70 3.47
C ALA A 157 -14.90 -1.19 3.46
N VAL A 158 -15.61 -0.39 4.25
CA VAL A 158 -15.42 1.07 4.34
C VAL A 158 -14.17 1.43 5.17
N PHE A 159 -13.83 0.60 6.16
CA PHE A 159 -12.71 0.85 7.08
C PHE A 159 -11.38 0.25 6.60
N THR A 160 -11.42 -0.76 5.73
CA THR A 160 -10.23 -1.45 5.23
C THR A 160 -9.27 -0.52 4.47
N PRO A 161 -9.72 0.36 3.55
CA PRO A 161 -8.83 1.32 2.89
C PRO A 161 -8.15 2.27 3.88
N VAL A 162 -8.83 2.65 4.96
CA VAL A 162 -8.27 3.54 5.98
C VAL A 162 -7.19 2.82 6.78
N ILE A 163 -7.46 1.60 7.28
CA ILE A 163 -6.52 0.88 8.12
C ILE A 163 -5.26 0.49 7.34
N ASN A 164 -5.43 0.02 6.10
CA ASN A 164 -4.32 -0.37 5.25
C ASN A 164 -3.56 0.86 4.73
N GLY A 165 -4.28 1.89 4.28
CA GLY A 165 -3.67 3.11 3.74
C GLY A 165 -2.88 3.89 4.79
N VAL A 166 -3.42 4.10 5.99
CA VAL A 166 -2.68 4.80 7.06
C VAL A 166 -1.46 3.99 7.48
N GLY A 167 -1.62 2.69 7.77
CA GLY A 167 -0.50 1.86 8.22
C GLY A 167 0.60 1.70 7.17
N GLY A 168 0.22 1.38 5.93
CA GLY A 168 1.12 1.22 4.79
C GLY A 168 1.90 2.49 4.45
N ASN A 169 1.25 3.65 4.46
CA ASN A 169 1.90 4.91 4.11
C ASN A 169 2.84 5.41 5.21
N LEU A 170 2.47 5.26 6.49
CA LEU A 170 3.36 5.60 7.62
C LEU A 170 4.63 4.74 7.62
N VAL A 171 4.47 3.43 7.39
CA VAL A 171 5.63 2.53 7.38
C VAL A 171 6.52 2.74 6.15
N ALA A 172 5.95 3.11 5.00
CA ALA A 172 6.73 3.49 3.81
C ALA A 172 7.60 4.74 4.07
N VAL A 173 7.05 5.76 4.75
CA VAL A 173 7.81 6.95 5.17
C VAL A 173 8.94 6.57 6.12
N GLN A 174 8.68 5.68 7.09
CA GLN A 174 9.72 5.22 8.01
C GLN A 174 10.82 4.44 7.28
N ALA A 175 10.46 3.52 6.39
CA ALA A 175 11.41 2.69 5.65
C ALA A 175 12.32 3.54 4.75
N SER A 176 11.74 4.48 4.00
CA SER A 176 12.47 5.45 3.18
C SER A 176 13.48 6.25 4.02
N ARG A 177 13.06 6.76 5.18
CA ARG A 177 13.97 7.52 6.07
C ARG A 177 15.13 6.70 6.60
N ILE A 178 14.88 5.46 7.03
CA ILE A 178 15.94 4.57 7.52
C ILE A 178 16.92 4.24 6.38
N SER A 179 16.40 3.97 5.18
CA SER A 179 17.20 3.69 3.99
C SER A 179 18.08 4.89 3.62
N THR A 180 17.52 6.10 3.54
CA THR A 180 18.29 7.34 3.30
C THR A 180 19.38 7.55 4.36
N TYR A 181 19.09 7.27 5.64
CA TYR A 181 20.10 7.37 6.71
C TYR A 181 21.26 6.38 6.53
N LEU A 182 20.98 5.17 6.04
CA LEU A 182 21.99 4.16 5.74
C LEU A 182 22.82 4.55 4.51
N HIS A 183 22.19 5.04 3.44
CA HIS A 183 22.85 5.55 2.24
C HIS A 183 23.73 6.78 2.51
N MET A 184 23.39 7.61 3.49
CA MET A 184 24.27 8.69 3.96
C MET A 184 25.52 8.17 4.69
N SER A 185 25.48 6.94 5.19
CA SER A 185 26.53 6.33 6.02
C SER A 185 27.47 5.39 5.24
N GLY A 186 27.11 5.00 4.02
CA GLY A 186 27.92 4.16 3.14
C GLY A 186 27.09 3.45 2.09
N GLU A 187 27.72 2.56 1.31
CA GLU A 187 27.04 1.70 0.34
C GLU A 187 26.46 0.44 1.01
N PRO A 188 25.41 -0.19 0.43
CA PRO A 188 24.87 -1.45 0.91
C PRO A 188 25.96 -2.52 1.09
N GLY A 189 26.10 -3.02 2.31
CA GLY A 189 27.11 -4.02 2.67
C GLY A 189 28.47 -3.48 3.16
N GLU A 190 28.77 -2.18 3.01
CA GLU A 190 30.04 -1.56 3.43
C GLU A 190 30.03 -0.94 4.85
N GLY A 191 29.01 -1.22 5.66
CA GLY A 191 28.84 -0.58 6.98
C GLY A 191 30.03 -0.77 7.95
N PRO A 192 30.31 0.23 8.83
CA PRO A 192 31.42 0.19 9.77
C PRO A 192 31.32 -1.05 10.64
N GLY A 193 32.44 -1.75 10.79
CA GLY A 193 32.53 -3.13 11.27
C GLY A 193 31.74 -3.45 12.54
N THR A 194 30.47 -3.80 12.36
CA THR A 194 29.67 -4.81 13.05
C THR A 194 28.28 -4.72 12.44
N ALA A 195 27.97 -5.58 11.48
CA ALA A 195 26.59 -5.78 11.07
C ALA A 195 25.72 -5.94 12.32
N PRO A 196 24.59 -5.23 12.49
CA PRO A 196 23.64 -5.55 13.55
C PRO A 196 23.00 -6.90 13.19
N ARG A 197 23.72 -7.99 13.48
CA ARG A 197 23.26 -9.39 13.36
C ARG A 197 22.23 -9.76 14.43
N LYS A 198 21.76 -8.79 15.22
CA LYS A 198 20.73 -9.02 16.23
C LYS A 198 19.45 -8.38 15.73
N CYS A 199 18.37 -9.16 15.68
CA CYS A 199 17.03 -8.62 15.62
C CYS A 199 16.94 -7.52 16.69
N PRO A 200 16.74 -6.25 16.30
CA PRO A 200 16.60 -5.18 17.27
C PRO A 200 15.44 -5.56 18.17
N SER A 201 15.60 -5.42 19.48
CA SER A 201 14.47 -5.58 20.39
C SER A 201 13.43 -4.49 20.08
N PRO A 202 12.12 -4.73 20.29
CA PRO A 202 11.12 -3.68 20.12
C PRO A 202 11.46 -2.42 20.94
N CYS A 203 12.07 -2.60 22.11
CA CYS A 203 12.52 -1.50 22.96
C CYS A 203 13.67 -0.69 22.34
N SER A 204 14.59 -1.31 21.58
CA SER A 204 15.60 -0.55 20.83
C SER A 204 14.99 0.22 19.65
N THR A 205 13.96 -0.33 18.99
CA THR A 205 13.31 0.35 17.86
C THR A 205 12.49 1.57 18.32
N PHE A 206 11.79 1.50 19.46
CA PHE A 206 10.89 2.58 19.92
C PHE A 206 11.46 3.45 21.05
N CYS A 207 12.30 2.91 21.92
CA CYS A 207 12.71 3.59 23.16
C CYS A 207 14.14 4.15 23.11
N SER A 208 14.88 4.01 22.01
CA SER A 208 16.20 4.64 21.89
C SER A 208 16.09 6.15 21.65
N SER A 209 17.21 6.85 21.87
CA SER A 209 17.35 8.28 21.60
C SER A 209 17.57 8.61 20.13
N ASP A 210 17.71 7.60 19.26
CA ASP A 210 18.11 7.73 17.86
C ASP A 210 17.04 8.44 17.02
N VAL A 211 17.48 9.03 15.91
CA VAL A 211 16.60 9.77 14.98
C VAL A 211 15.51 8.85 14.42
N ASN A 212 15.85 7.60 14.10
CA ASN A 212 14.91 6.60 13.57
C ASN A 212 13.83 6.23 14.61
N SER A 213 14.21 6.06 15.89
CA SER A 213 13.27 5.76 16.99
C SER A 213 12.42 6.95 17.40
N ARG A 214 12.93 8.19 17.26
CA ARG A 214 12.09 9.41 17.37
C ARG A 214 11.06 9.46 16.24
N SER A 215 11.48 9.21 14.99
CA SER A 215 10.58 9.16 13.84
C SER A 215 9.48 8.11 14.03
N ALA A 216 9.82 6.89 14.44
CA ALA A 216 8.86 5.82 14.71
C ALA A 216 7.83 6.22 15.78
N ARG A 217 8.25 6.87 16.88
CA ARG A 217 7.32 7.37 17.92
C ARG A 217 6.39 8.45 17.39
N VAL A 218 6.89 9.39 16.60
CA VAL A 218 6.07 10.45 16.01
C VAL A 218 5.02 9.86 15.06
N LEU A 219 5.43 8.93 14.20
CA LEU A 219 4.51 8.24 13.27
C LEU A 219 3.48 7.40 14.02
N PHE A 220 3.87 6.70 15.09
CA PHE A 220 2.95 5.96 15.94
C PHE A 220 1.94 6.87 16.66
N LEU A 221 2.38 8.02 17.16
CA LEU A 221 1.49 9.01 17.79
C LEU A 221 0.52 9.64 16.78
N LEU A 222 0.88 9.73 15.50
CA LEU A 222 0.03 10.26 14.43
C LEU A 222 -1.14 9.33 14.08
N VAL A 223 -1.05 8.04 14.43
CA VAL A 223 -2.12 7.05 14.17
C VAL A 223 -3.43 7.49 14.82
N VAL A 224 -3.40 7.89 16.10
CA VAL A 224 -4.62 8.25 16.84
C VAL A 224 -5.39 9.42 16.19
N PRO A 225 -4.79 10.62 16.03
CA PRO A 225 -5.51 11.72 15.40
C PRO A 225 -5.84 11.43 13.92
N GLY A 226 -4.99 10.71 13.19
CA GLY A 226 -5.24 10.37 11.79
C GLY A 226 -6.48 9.50 11.62
N HIS A 227 -6.57 8.40 12.37
CA HIS A 227 -7.73 7.51 12.30
C HIS A 227 -9.02 8.18 12.79
N LEU A 228 -8.97 9.01 13.84
CA LEU A 228 -10.15 9.74 14.31
C LEU A 228 -10.72 10.69 13.25
N VAL A 229 -9.86 11.37 12.48
CA VAL A 229 -10.29 12.22 11.36
C VAL A 229 -10.97 11.41 10.27
N PHE A 230 -10.41 10.25 9.91
CA PHE A 230 -11.03 9.37 8.91
C PHE A 230 -12.36 8.78 9.38
N LEU A 231 -12.45 8.32 10.64
CA LEU A 231 -13.71 7.85 11.23
C LEU A 231 -14.80 8.93 11.22
N TYR A 232 -14.44 10.15 11.63
CA TYR A 232 -15.35 11.30 11.57
C TYR A 232 -15.83 11.60 10.15
N THR A 233 -14.94 11.48 9.16
CA THR A 233 -15.27 11.68 7.74
C THR A 233 -16.24 10.62 7.24
N ILE A 234 -15.99 9.34 7.56
CA ILE A 234 -16.89 8.22 7.22
C ILE A 234 -18.28 8.43 7.83
N HIS A 235 -18.34 8.85 9.10
CA HIS A 235 -19.59 9.18 9.77
C HIS A 235 -20.35 10.29 9.05
N SER A 236 -19.65 11.37 8.69
CA SER A 236 -20.23 12.54 8.06
C SER A 236 -20.73 12.26 6.64
N MET A 237 -20.07 11.35 5.92
CA MET A 237 -20.44 10.97 4.55
C MET A 237 -21.60 9.96 4.48
N GLN A 238 -22.15 9.52 5.64
CA GLN A 238 -23.13 8.41 5.71
C GLN A 238 -22.64 7.15 4.97
N GLY A 239 -21.33 6.97 4.89
CA GLY A 239 -20.69 6.02 3.96
C GLY A 239 -20.72 4.55 4.41
N GLY A 240 -21.35 4.24 5.54
CA GLY A 240 -21.41 2.88 6.08
C GLY A 240 -22.72 2.62 6.84
N HIS A 241 -23.21 1.39 6.76
CA HIS A 241 -24.36 0.92 7.54
C HIS A 241 -24.03 0.68 9.03
N THR A 242 -22.74 0.66 9.39
CA THR A 242 -22.24 0.51 10.76
C THR A 242 -22.36 1.80 11.56
N THR A 243 -22.96 1.74 12.75
CA THR A 243 -22.95 2.85 13.69
C THR A 243 -21.58 2.94 14.36
N LEU A 244 -21.04 4.15 14.53
CA LEU A 244 -19.77 4.35 15.24
C LEU A 244 -20.02 4.33 16.75
N THR A 245 -20.19 3.13 17.31
CA THR A 245 -20.28 2.95 18.77
C THR A 245 -18.92 3.23 19.43
N LEU A 246 -18.93 3.65 20.70
CA LEU A 246 -17.68 3.83 21.46
C LEU A 246 -16.89 2.52 21.54
N ILE A 247 -17.59 1.39 21.63
CA ILE A 247 -16.99 0.05 21.72
C ILE A 247 -16.28 -0.27 20.40
N PHE A 248 -16.95 -0.06 19.26
CA PHE A 248 -16.34 -0.20 17.93
C PHE A 248 -15.07 0.66 17.80
N ILE A 249 -15.14 1.95 18.17
CA ILE A 249 -13.99 2.86 18.09
C ILE A 249 -12.81 2.32 18.91
N VAL A 250 -13.03 1.81 20.13
CA VAL A 250 -11.95 1.26 20.96
C VAL A 250 -11.29 0.04 20.30
N PHE A 251 -12.08 -0.92 19.80
CA PHE A 251 -11.54 -2.10 19.12
C PHE A 251 -10.82 -1.73 17.82
N TYR A 252 -11.42 -0.89 16.99
CA TYR A 252 -10.81 -0.37 15.76
C TYR A 252 -9.49 0.34 16.03
N MET A 253 -9.46 1.25 17.01
CA MET A 253 -8.24 1.98 17.39
C MET A 253 -7.17 1.04 17.92
N THR A 254 -7.54 0.00 18.66
CA THR A 254 -6.60 -1.02 19.15
C THR A 254 -5.99 -1.80 17.99
N ALA A 255 -6.81 -2.23 17.01
CA ALA A 255 -6.35 -2.90 15.80
C ALA A 255 -5.39 -2.01 14.99
N ALA A 256 -5.74 -0.74 14.77
CA ALA A 256 -4.91 0.21 14.04
C ALA A 256 -3.55 0.46 14.72
N LEU A 257 -3.54 0.67 16.04
CA LEU A 257 -2.31 0.84 16.80
C LEU A 257 -1.45 -0.43 16.76
N LEU A 258 -2.06 -1.60 16.92
CA LEU A 258 -1.34 -2.87 16.87
C LEU A 258 -0.72 -3.14 15.50
N GLN A 259 -1.47 -2.87 14.41
CA GLN A 259 -0.96 -2.98 13.05
C GLN A 259 0.27 -2.09 12.84
N VAL A 260 0.17 -0.79 13.15
CA VAL A 260 1.27 0.16 12.92
C VAL A 260 2.47 -0.16 13.80
N LEU A 261 2.26 -0.59 15.05
CA LEU A 261 3.33 -1.03 15.94
C LEU A 261 4.14 -2.18 15.32
N ILE A 262 3.44 -3.21 14.82
CA ILE A 262 4.06 -4.37 14.17
C ILE A 262 4.80 -3.94 12.89
N LEU A 263 4.18 -3.09 12.06
CA LEU A 263 4.78 -2.63 10.81
C LEU A 263 6.04 -1.80 11.01
N LEU A 264 6.03 -0.84 11.95
CA LEU A 264 7.21 -0.02 12.25
C LEU A 264 8.37 -0.87 12.78
N TYR A 265 8.08 -1.89 13.59
CA TYR A 265 9.08 -2.86 14.04
C TYR A 265 9.66 -3.67 12.87
N ILE A 266 8.80 -4.21 12.00
CA ILE A 266 9.24 -4.97 10.82
C ILE A 266 10.05 -4.08 9.88
N ALA A 267 9.70 -2.81 9.70
CA ALA A 267 10.43 -1.88 8.86
C ALA A 267 11.87 -1.67 9.33
N ASP A 268 12.04 -1.40 10.63
CA ASP A 268 13.36 -1.23 11.23
C ASP A 268 14.21 -2.49 11.05
N TRP A 269 13.66 -3.67 11.36
CA TRP A 269 14.37 -4.92 11.17
C TRP A 269 14.70 -5.21 9.71
N MET A 270 13.72 -5.09 8.81
CA MET A 270 13.83 -5.52 7.43
C MET A 270 14.78 -4.62 6.62
N VAL A 271 14.74 -3.30 6.83
CA VAL A 271 15.65 -2.36 6.14
C VAL A 271 17.10 -2.67 6.51
N HIS A 272 17.42 -2.85 7.80
CA HIS A 272 18.77 -3.21 8.23
C HIS A 272 19.18 -4.62 7.75
N TRP A 273 18.24 -5.57 7.71
CA TRP A 273 18.49 -6.91 7.20
C TRP A 273 18.81 -6.92 5.71
N MET A 274 18.07 -6.16 4.90
CA MET A 274 18.32 -5.98 3.46
C MET A 274 19.66 -5.30 3.22
N TRP A 275 19.95 -4.23 3.98
CA TRP A 275 21.22 -3.52 3.92
C TRP A 275 22.42 -4.44 4.15
N GLY A 276 22.35 -5.31 5.16
CA GLY A 276 23.38 -6.31 5.45
C GLY A 276 23.53 -7.41 4.39
N ARG A 277 22.58 -7.52 3.44
CA ARG A 277 22.58 -8.47 2.32
C ARG A 277 22.97 -7.84 0.99
N HIS A 278 23.45 -6.59 0.97
CA HIS A 278 23.76 -5.85 -0.25
C HIS A 278 22.51 -5.65 -1.15
N LEU A 279 21.32 -5.61 -0.54
CA LEU A 279 20.07 -5.27 -1.21
C LEU A 279 19.73 -3.83 -0.88
N ASP A 280 19.43 -3.03 -1.90
CA ASP A 280 18.97 -1.66 -1.73
C ASP A 280 17.56 -1.64 -1.12
N PRO A 281 17.39 -1.21 0.15
CA PRO A 281 16.08 -1.24 0.81
C PRO A 281 15.02 -0.41 0.08
N ASP A 282 15.40 0.60 -0.71
CA ASP A 282 14.47 1.44 -1.45
C ASP A 282 13.69 0.67 -2.51
N ASN A 283 14.32 -0.37 -3.09
CA ASN A 283 13.72 -1.19 -4.14
C ASN A 283 12.81 -2.31 -3.59
N PHE A 284 13.09 -2.81 -2.38
CA PHE A 284 12.44 -4.03 -1.87
C PHE A 284 11.57 -3.82 -0.64
N SER A 285 11.93 -2.91 0.27
CA SER A 285 11.31 -2.85 1.59
C SER A 285 9.89 -2.31 1.56
N ILE A 286 9.64 -1.24 0.79
CA ILE A 286 8.33 -0.56 0.74
C ILE A 286 7.23 -1.52 0.24
N PRO A 287 7.38 -2.23 -0.91
CA PRO A 287 6.36 -3.18 -1.37
C PRO A 287 6.01 -4.27 -0.34
N TYR A 288 7.01 -4.79 0.37
CA TYR A 288 6.77 -5.81 1.39
C TYR A 288 6.06 -5.26 2.62
N LEU A 289 6.45 -4.07 3.08
CA LEU A 289 5.82 -3.45 4.25
C LEU A 289 4.38 -3.06 4.00
N THR A 290 4.07 -2.51 2.82
CA THR A 290 2.69 -2.17 2.46
C THR A 290 1.84 -3.42 2.31
N ALA A 291 2.33 -4.48 1.66
CA ALA A 291 1.60 -5.74 1.53
C ALA A 291 1.37 -6.45 2.87
N LEU A 292 2.37 -6.44 3.77
CA LEU A 292 2.19 -6.90 5.15
C LEU A 292 1.17 -6.03 5.89
N GLY A 293 1.16 -4.72 5.62
CA GLY A 293 0.19 -3.79 6.16
C GLY A 293 -1.23 -4.12 5.74
N ASP A 294 -1.45 -4.47 4.47
CA ASP A 294 -2.74 -4.92 3.95
C ASP A 294 -3.21 -6.20 4.65
N LEU A 295 -2.34 -7.19 4.75
CA LEU A 295 -2.66 -8.48 5.37
C LEU A 295 -2.97 -8.34 6.86
N ILE A 296 -2.07 -7.70 7.61
CA ILE A 296 -2.19 -7.54 9.07
C ILE A 296 -3.36 -6.61 9.39
N GLY A 297 -3.49 -5.49 8.67
CA GLY A 297 -4.57 -4.52 8.87
C GLY A 297 -5.94 -5.14 8.65
N THR A 298 -6.13 -5.81 7.51
CA THR A 298 -7.39 -6.50 7.18
C THR A 298 -7.68 -7.63 8.18
N GLY A 299 -6.67 -8.43 8.55
CA GLY A 299 -6.85 -9.53 9.51
C GLY A 299 -7.24 -9.06 10.92
N LEU A 300 -6.59 -8.00 11.42
CA LEU A 300 -6.90 -7.42 12.73
C LEU A 300 -8.27 -6.73 12.75
N LEU A 301 -8.63 -6.08 11.65
CA LEU A 301 -9.95 -5.50 11.48
C LEU A 301 -11.02 -6.59 11.45
N ALA A 302 -10.79 -7.69 10.73
CA ALA A 302 -11.69 -8.83 10.69
C ALA A 302 -11.92 -9.47 12.06
N LEU A 303 -10.83 -9.65 12.81
CA LEU A 303 -10.91 -10.11 14.20
C LEU A 303 -11.72 -9.16 15.08
N SER A 304 -11.55 -7.85 14.90
CA SER A 304 -12.28 -6.83 15.68
C SER A 304 -13.78 -6.92 15.44
N PHE A 305 -14.22 -7.04 14.19
CA PHE A 305 -15.63 -7.23 13.84
C PHE A 305 -16.20 -8.53 14.41
N HIS A 306 -15.46 -9.64 14.31
CA HIS A 306 -15.89 -10.91 14.90
C HIS A 306 -16.05 -10.82 16.43
N VAL A 307 -15.11 -10.18 17.13
CA VAL A 307 -15.19 -10.00 18.58
C VAL A 307 -16.37 -9.11 18.98
N LEU A 308 -16.60 -8.01 18.26
CA LEU A 308 -17.75 -7.13 18.50
C LEU A 308 -19.08 -7.85 18.33
N TRP A 309 -19.20 -8.66 17.27
CA TRP A 309 -20.38 -9.48 17.03
C TRP A 309 -20.64 -10.49 18.16
N LEU A 310 -19.57 -11.12 18.69
CA LEU A 310 -19.67 -12.02 19.85
C LEU A 310 -20.09 -11.31 21.14
N ILE A 311 -19.68 -10.05 21.32
CA ILE A 311 -20.04 -9.22 22.48
C ILE A 311 -21.47 -8.68 22.38
N GLY A 312 -22.10 -8.80 21.20
CA GLY A 312 -23.49 -8.40 20.96
C GLY A 312 -23.65 -7.00 20.39
N ASP A 313 -22.56 -6.36 19.98
CA ASP A 313 -22.60 -5.17 19.12
C ASP A 313 -22.82 -5.69 17.68
N ARG A 314 -24.09 -5.71 17.24
CA ARG A 314 -24.55 -6.38 16.00
C ARG A 314 -24.83 -5.40 14.85
N ASP A 315 -24.26 -4.21 14.93
CA ASP A 315 -24.37 -3.16 13.91
C ASP A 315 -23.31 -3.30 12.81
#